data_AF-A0A660PYD5-F1
#
_entry.id   AF-A0A660PYD5-F1
#
_cell.length_a   1.000
_cell.length_b   1.000
_cell.length_c   1.000
_cell.angle_alpha   90.00
_cell.angle_beta   90.00
_cell.angle_gamma   90.00
#
_symmetry.space_group_name_H-M   'P 1'
#
loop_
_entity.id
_entity.type
_entity.pdbx_description
1 polymer ?
#
loop_
_entity_poly.entity_id
_entity_poly.type
_entity_poly.pdbx_seq_one_letter_code
_entity_poly.pdbx_strand_id
1 'polypeptide(L)'
;MWILAYFTHDGEPALGLSPVVTIRDVETGNIVISGASMAEKGDGFYGYYFTSFNFEQNYAVICDSITLSGVERYTYAASGEYNSVLNDIESTVGIVDLRTDLLRKIQTNRLELFDGDIDNWILYDDDGTTPLLTFSVSDKDGNIIVQCPNTPSKRSHAKGLAISGSGTPEIYMRKSVYDPDNNGYVNAAETITDGVYTSTAIQVKNAVDKSHSSYQLGTKFVTESGIADGRVLIYNSSLDRLVYSTVSGIVASGVSDHSKLTGLLADDHPQYILVDGTRAFTGEVEGIYPTKSGSLVTKQYVDDVLASSGSIRYGREHLSYNSIYTDITFNSALSSSNYSVLISLEKESPPISEFGYTITNKTVNGFRVNFSGHIDDTDYYLNWQVAASGVAQSNCISKVQDDTSPELGGDLTFNQYGVELDTTPSGNFIHGYTIGYSGQFSYVNVDWNDTGFACPLRVKTNGHFEQCTAASGVFRIPCIALALEEGTGYKKVLWNGIIRKDSWSWTPGDIIYVSTVDGALTNTKPTVSGSWVQVVGIAITSNSINFNSGLNVGYINT
;
A
#
# COMPACT_ATOMS: atom_id res chain seq x y z
N MET A 1 1.94 -18.01 -22.80
CA MET A 1 1.97 -18.31 -24.25
C MET A 1 2.23 -17.02 -25.04
N TRP A 2 3.10 -17.03 -26.05
CA TRP A 2 3.26 -15.86 -26.93
C TRP A 2 2.27 -15.93 -28.09
N ILE A 3 1.74 -14.76 -28.48
CA ILE A 3 0.81 -14.56 -29.58
C ILE A 3 1.46 -13.56 -30.54
N LEU A 4 1.55 -13.91 -31.82
CA LEU A 4 2.17 -13.08 -32.85
C LEU A 4 1.21 -12.91 -34.02
N ALA A 5 0.97 -11.67 -34.43
CA ALA A 5 0.09 -11.30 -35.54
C ALA A 5 0.88 -10.53 -36.59
N TYR A 6 0.59 -10.79 -37.87
CA TYR A 6 1.19 -10.09 -39.00
C TYR A 6 0.13 -9.24 -39.70
N PHE A 7 0.41 -7.95 -39.87
CA PHE A 7 -0.46 -6.99 -40.53
C PHE A 7 0.20 -6.44 -41.80
N THR A 8 -0.60 -6.24 -42.84
CA THR A 8 -0.19 -5.61 -44.09
C THR A 8 -1.01 -4.37 -44.38
N HIS A 9 -0.44 -3.45 -45.16
CA HIS A 9 -1.17 -2.36 -45.80
C HIS A 9 -0.83 -2.37 -47.29
N ASP A 10 -1.84 -2.59 -48.13
CA ASP A 10 -1.68 -2.78 -49.59
C ASP A 10 -0.68 -3.91 -49.94
N GLY A 11 -0.63 -4.96 -49.11
CA GLY A 11 0.25 -6.11 -49.31
C GLY A 11 1.68 -5.96 -48.79
N GLU A 12 2.06 -4.80 -48.27
CA GLU A 12 3.37 -4.56 -47.64
C GLU A 12 3.28 -4.64 -46.10
N PRO A 13 4.34 -5.06 -45.37
CA PRO A 13 4.32 -5.12 -43.92
C PRO A 13 3.97 -3.76 -43.28
N ALA A 14 2.93 -3.70 -42.46
CA ALA A 14 2.46 -2.46 -41.84
C ALA A 14 3.15 -2.20 -40.50
N LEU A 15 3.95 -1.13 -40.42
CA LEU A 15 4.68 -0.69 -39.23
C LEU A 15 3.95 0.43 -38.46
N GLY A 16 4.27 0.60 -37.19
CA GLY A 16 3.75 1.71 -36.35
C GLY A 16 2.25 1.63 -36.05
N LEU A 17 1.62 0.47 -36.18
CA LEU A 17 0.22 0.25 -35.80
C LEU A 17 0.08 0.11 -34.27
N SER A 18 -1.13 0.24 -33.77
CA SER A 18 -1.48 -0.04 -32.37
C SER A 18 -2.51 -1.17 -32.24
N PRO A 19 -2.24 -2.38 -32.76
CA PRO A 19 -3.22 -3.45 -32.77
C PRO A 19 -3.60 -3.91 -31.37
N VAL A 20 -4.81 -4.44 -31.25
CA VAL A 20 -5.34 -5.06 -30.03
C VAL A 20 -5.66 -6.54 -30.26
N VAL A 21 -5.51 -7.34 -29.20
CA VAL A 21 -5.85 -8.76 -29.20
C VAL A 21 -7.07 -9.02 -28.31
N THR A 22 -7.96 -9.87 -28.79
CA THR A 22 -9.07 -10.45 -28.02
C THR A 22 -8.93 -11.96 -28.01
N ILE A 23 -8.99 -12.56 -26.81
CA ILE A 23 -8.86 -14.00 -26.60
C ILE A 23 -10.14 -14.53 -25.97
N ARG A 24 -10.68 -15.60 -26.55
CA ARG A 24 -11.91 -16.26 -26.08
C ARG A 24 -11.64 -17.73 -25.77
N ASP A 25 -12.17 -18.21 -24.67
CA ASP A 25 -12.24 -19.64 -24.39
C ASP A 25 -13.24 -20.29 -25.36
N VAL A 26 -12.79 -21.31 -26.09
CA VAL A 26 -13.58 -21.97 -27.15
C VAL A 26 -14.72 -22.79 -26.56
N GLU A 27 -14.53 -23.38 -25.38
CA GLU A 27 -15.50 -24.27 -24.77
C GLU A 27 -16.63 -23.48 -24.10
N THR A 28 -16.28 -22.44 -23.34
CA THR A 28 -17.27 -21.62 -22.63
C THR A 28 -17.78 -20.43 -23.43
N GLY A 29 -17.06 -20.04 -24.50
CA GLY A 29 -17.35 -18.85 -25.28
C GLY A 29 -17.02 -17.54 -24.56
N ASN A 30 -16.43 -17.58 -23.36
CA ASN A 30 -16.14 -16.39 -22.57
C ASN A 30 -14.92 -15.63 -23.09
N ILE A 31 -14.97 -14.30 -23.07
CA ILE A 31 -13.81 -13.45 -23.39
C ILE A 31 -12.87 -13.47 -22.17
N VAL A 32 -11.66 -13.98 -22.38
CA VAL A 32 -10.61 -14.06 -21.35
C VAL A 32 -9.74 -12.80 -21.37
N ILE A 33 -9.43 -12.30 -22.56
CA ILE A 33 -8.72 -11.03 -22.77
C ILE A 33 -9.54 -10.18 -23.72
N SER A 34 -9.82 -8.94 -23.35
CA SER A 34 -10.63 -8.00 -24.13
C SER A 34 -9.77 -6.81 -24.56
N GLY A 35 -9.43 -6.76 -25.85
CA GLY A 35 -8.80 -5.59 -26.48
C GLY A 35 -7.44 -5.17 -25.91
N ALA A 36 -6.59 -6.11 -25.52
CA ALA A 36 -5.27 -5.78 -24.98
C ALA A 36 -4.30 -5.32 -26.10
N SER A 37 -3.52 -4.28 -25.86
CA SER A 37 -2.54 -3.76 -26.85
C SER A 37 -1.44 -4.79 -27.16
N MET A 38 -1.06 -4.89 -28.43
CA MET A 38 0.07 -5.68 -28.90
C MET A 38 1.28 -4.78 -29.18
N ALA A 39 2.48 -5.27 -28.90
CA ALA A 39 3.72 -4.54 -29.12
C ALA A 39 4.37 -4.91 -30.45
N GLU A 40 4.81 -3.92 -31.22
CA GLU A 40 5.51 -4.12 -32.49
C GLU A 40 6.84 -4.89 -32.28
N LYS A 41 7.12 -5.85 -33.18
CA LYS A 41 8.33 -6.69 -33.20
C LYS A 41 9.21 -6.46 -34.43
N GLY A 42 8.80 -5.57 -35.33
CA GLY A 42 9.43 -5.31 -36.62
C GLY A 42 8.77 -6.09 -37.75
N ASP A 43 9.04 -5.67 -38.99
CA ASP A 43 8.60 -6.32 -40.23
C ASP A 43 7.10 -6.65 -40.26
N GLY A 44 6.24 -5.75 -39.75
CA GLY A 44 4.79 -5.93 -39.71
C GLY A 44 4.26 -6.92 -38.67
N PHE A 45 5.13 -7.47 -37.81
CA PHE A 45 4.75 -8.36 -36.72
C PHE A 45 4.47 -7.61 -35.42
N TYR A 46 3.42 -8.04 -34.72
CA TYR A 46 3.00 -7.51 -33.43
C TYR A 46 2.76 -8.67 -32.47
N GLY A 47 3.27 -8.54 -31.25
CA GLY A 47 3.28 -9.59 -30.25
C GLY A 47 2.49 -9.22 -28.99
N TYR A 48 1.85 -10.22 -28.39
CA TYR A 48 1.24 -10.15 -27.07
C TYR A 48 1.62 -11.38 -26.23
N TYR A 49 1.87 -11.19 -24.94
CA TYR A 49 2.19 -12.28 -24.02
C TYR A 49 0.99 -12.61 -23.16
N PHE A 50 0.36 -13.76 -23.43
CA PHE A 50 -0.79 -14.24 -22.69
C PHE A 50 -0.33 -14.97 -21.41
N THR A 51 -0.33 -14.24 -20.29
CA THR A 51 0.17 -14.69 -18.98
C THR A 51 -0.80 -15.61 -18.25
N SER A 52 -2.11 -15.42 -18.42
CA SER A 52 -3.15 -16.27 -17.82
C SER A 52 -3.54 -17.46 -18.72
N PHE A 53 -2.61 -17.92 -19.55
CA PHE A 53 -2.82 -19.08 -20.40
C PHE A 53 -2.93 -20.36 -19.56
N ASN A 54 -3.95 -21.17 -19.81
CA ASN A 54 -4.09 -22.52 -19.27
C ASN A 54 -3.92 -23.55 -20.39
N PHE A 55 -2.94 -24.44 -20.26
CA PHE A 55 -2.64 -25.48 -21.27
C PHE A 55 -3.74 -26.54 -21.42
N GLU A 56 -4.67 -26.62 -20.47
CA GLU A 56 -5.82 -27.53 -20.53
C GLU A 56 -7.01 -26.95 -21.31
N GLN A 57 -6.96 -25.67 -21.72
CA GLN A 57 -8.05 -24.96 -22.40
C GLN A 57 -7.71 -24.64 -23.85
N ASN A 58 -8.74 -24.62 -24.71
CA ASN A 58 -8.63 -24.19 -26.10
C ASN A 58 -9.05 -22.71 -26.24
N TYR A 59 -8.26 -21.92 -26.95
CA TYR A 59 -8.51 -20.49 -27.13
C TYR A 59 -8.63 -20.09 -28.61
N ALA A 60 -9.57 -19.20 -28.90
CA ALA A 60 -9.67 -18.49 -30.17
C ALA A 60 -9.10 -17.08 -30.00
N VAL A 61 -8.26 -16.65 -30.95
CA VAL A 61 -7.55 -15.36 -30.89
C VAL A 61 -7.91 -14.53 -32.12
N ILE A 62 -8.28 -13.28 -31.88
CA ILE A 62 -8.53 -12.29 -32.93
C ILE A 62 -7.63 -11.09 -32.66
N CYS A 63 -6.90 -10.66 -33.69
CA CYS A 63 -6.08 -9.45 -33.63
C CYS A 63 -6.67 -8.39 -34.57
N ASP A 64 -6.91 -7.20 -34.04
CA ASP A 64 -7.51 -6.05 -34.73
C ASP A 64 -6.49 -4.91 -34.81
N SER A 65 -6.15 -4.46 -36.02
CA SER A 65 -5.23 -3.34 -36.26
C SER A 65 -5.71 -2.01 -35.67
N ILE A 66 -7.03 -1.86 -35.47
CA ILE A 66 -7.79 -0.63 -35.14
C ILE A 66 -7.60 0.56 -36.10
N THR A 67 -6.51 0.57 -36.87
CA THR A 67 -6.06 1.64 -37.76
C THR A 67 -6.31 1.28 -39.22
N LEU A 68 -6.05 0.01 -39.59
CA LEU A 68 -6.37 -0.50 -40.92
C LEU A 68 -7.88 -0.75 -41.08
N SER A 69 -8.33 -0.79 -42.32
CA SER A 69 -9.74 -1.00 -42.68
C SER A 69 -9.92 -2.15 -43.66
N GLY A 70 -11.16 -2.59 -43.88
CA GLY A 70 -11.46 -3.67 -44.80
C GLY A 70 -10.86 -5.01 -44.39
N VAL A 71 -10.30 -5.73 -45.37
CA VAL A 71 -9.76 -7.10 -45.18
C VAL A 71 -8.44 -7.14 -44.40
N GLU A 72 -7.72 -6.01 -44.33
CA GLU A 72 -6.43 -5.91 -43.65
C GLU A 72 -6.57 -5.52 -42.17
N ARG A 73 -7.79 -5.22 -41.72
CA ARG A 73 -8.07 -4.85 -40.32
C ARG A 73 -7.86 -6.01 -39.35
N TYR A 74 -8.28 -7.21 -39.74
CA TYR A 74 -8.28 -8.39 -38.87
C TYR A 74 -7.30 -9.42 -39.40
N THR A 75 -6.49 -9.98 -38.50
CA THR A 75 -5.58 -11.08 -38.81
C THR A 75 -5.65 -12.17 -37.74
N TYR A 76 -5.23 -13.37 -38.10
CA TYR A 76 -5.13 -14.50 -37.18
C TYR A 76 -3.72 -14.56 -36.60
N ALA A 77 -3.61 -14.91 -35.32
CA ALA A 77 -2.32 -14.99 -34.66
C ALA A 77 -1.71 -16.40 -34.76
N ALA A 78 -0.39 -16.45 -34.91
CA ALA A 78 0.40 -17.62 -34.56
C ALA A 78 0.65 -17.63 -33.04
N SER A 79 0.61 -18.81 -32.42
CA SER A 79 0.95 -18.97 -31.01
C SER A 79 2.04 -20.01 -30.81
N GLY A 80 2.79 -19.86 -29.72
CA GLY A 80 3.76 -20.86 -29.29
C GLY A 80 4.12 -20.74 -27.81
N GLU A 81 4.77 -21.78 -27.31
CA GLU A 81 5.32 -21.82 -25.96
C GLU A 81 6.83 -21.71 -26.01
N TYR A 82 7.38 -20.79 -25.22
CA TYR A 82 8.81 -20.78 -24.91
C TYR A 82 8.99 -21.76 -23.74
N ASN A 83 9.40 -22.98 -24.04
CA ASN A 83 9.45 -24.04 -23.05
C ASN A 83 10.76 -23.93 -22.25
N SER A 84 10.78 -23.12 -21.21
CA SER A 84 11.95 -22.96 -20.32
C SER A 84 12.42 -24.29 -19.74
N VAL A 85 11.50 -25.26 -19.61
CA VAL A 85 11.77 -26.63 -19.18
C VAL A 85 12.76 -27.34 -20.12
N LEU A 86 12.75 -27.06 -21.42
CA LEU A 86 13.70 -27.66 -22.36
C LEU A 86 15.14 -27.18 -22.11
N ASN A 87 15.34 -25.90 -21.79
CA ASN A 87 16.68 -25.38 -21.45
C ASN A 87 17.18 -25.93 -20.10
N ASP A 88 16.28 -26.06 -19.13
CA ASP A 88 16.63 -26.63 -17.82
C ASP A 88 16.95 -28.13 -17.93
N ILE A 89 16.22 -28.87 -18.76
CA ILE A 89 16.50 -30.26 -19.09
C ILE A 89 17.85 -30.38 -19.82
N GLU A 90 18.12 -29.57 -20.84
CA GLU A 90 19.40 -29.59 -21.55
C GLU A 90 20.59 -29.28 -20.63
N SER A 91 20.43 -28.32 -19.71
CA SER A 91 21.47 -28.00 -18.72
C SER A 91 21.69 -29.13 -17.71
N THR A 92 20.61 -29.77 -17.26
CA THR A 92 20.67 -30.86 -16.28
C THR A 92 21.29 -32.11 -16.90
N VAL A 93 20.90 -32.44 -18.14
CA VAL A 93 21.49 -33.54 -18.91
C VAL A 93 22.98 -33.30 -19.14
N GLY A 94 23.38 -32.07 -19.51
CA GLY A 94 24.80 -31.71 -19.67
C GLY A 94 25.64 -31.91 -18.41
N ILE A 95 25.09 -31.60 -17.22
CA ILE A 95 25.79 -31.83 -15.93
C ILE A 95 25.88 -33.32 -15.59
N VAL A 96 24.83 -34.10 -15.87
CA VAL A 96 24.82 -35.55 -15.66
C VAL A 96 25.86 -36.23 -16.54
N ASP A 97 25.99 -35.82 -17.80
CA ASP A 97 26.97 -36.37 -18.74
C ASP A 97 28.42 -36.09 -18.28
N LEU A 98 28.71 -34.85 -17.85
CA LEU A 98 30.04 -34.48 -17.33
C LEU A 98 30.43 -35.29 -16.09
N ARG A 99 29.49 -35.48 -15.15
CA ARG A 99 29.75 -36.27 -13.94
C ARG A 99 29.93 -37.74 -14.24
N THR A 100 29.13 -38.27 -15.16
CA THR A 100 29.21 -39.68 -15.58
C THR A 100 30.54 -39.95 -16.29
N ASP A 101 31.03 -39.03 -17.12
CA ASP A 101 32.32 -39.16 -17.79
C ASP A 101 33.49 -39.10 -16.79
N LEU A 102 33.46 -38.19 -15.81
CA LEU A 102 34.48 -38.14 -14.75
C LEU A 102 34.50 -39.43 -13.90
N LEU A 103 33.32 -39.95 -13.53
CA LEU A 103 33.21 -41.21 -12.79
C LEU A 103 33.77 -42.39 -13.58
N ARG A 104 33.46 -42.46 -14.88
CA ARG A 104 34.07 -43.45 -15.79
C ARG A 104 35.58 -43.31 -15.78
N LYS A 105 36.12 -42.12 -15.99
CA LYS A 105 37.58 -41.87 -16.02
C LYS A 105 38.25 -42.29 -14.71
N ILE A 106 37.66 -41.96 -13.55
CA ILE A 106 38.16 -42.40 -12.23
C ILE A 106 38.23 -43.93 -12.13
N GLN A 107 37.23 -44.64 -12.66
CA GLN A 107 37.14 -46.10 -12.58
C GLN A 107 38.06 -46.82 -13.58
N THR A 108 38.20 -46.29 -14.80
CA THR A 108 38.82 -47.03 -15.92
C THR A 108 40.22 -46.55 -16.29
N ASN A 109 40.54 -45.28 -16.04
CA ASN A 109 41.74 -44.68 -16.60
C ASN A 109 42.98 -45.03 -15.80
N ARG A 110 44.13 -44.76 -16.44
CA ARG A 110 45.44 -44.96 -15.86
C ARG A 110 45.59 -44.09 -14.61
N LEU A 111 46.14 -44.69 -13.58
CA LEU A 111 46.34 -44.07 -12.28
C LEU A 111 47.71 -44.47 -11.76
N GLU A 112 48.51 -43.50 -11.33
CA GLU A 112 49.87 -43.74 -10.86
C GLU A 112 50.16 -43.02 -9.55
N LEU A 113 50.88 -43.70 -8.67
CA LEU A 113 51.46 -43.14 -7.47
C LEU A 113 52.95 -42.84 -7.72
N PHE A 114 53.41 -41.66 -7.35
CA PHE A 114 54.78 -41.19 -7.39
C PHE A 114 55.30 -40.97 -5.96
N ASP A 115 56.62 -40.85 -5.81
CA ASP A 115 57.24 -40.45 -4.54
C ASP A 115 57.13 -38.94 -4.36
N GLY A 116 56.68 -38.47 -3.20
CA GLY A 116 56.63 -37.04 -2.89
C GLY A 116 55.56 -36.64 -1.89
N ASP A 117 55.68 -35.40 -1.39
CA ASP A 117 54.77 -34.77 -0.41
C ASP A 117 53.45 -34.25 -1.03
N ILE A 118 53.47 -33.88 -2.30
CA ILE A 118 52.33 -33.25 -3.00
C ILE A 118 52.10 -33.86 -4.37
N ASP A 119 50.83 -33.89 -4.81
CA ASP A 119 50.41 -34.40 -6.13
C ASP A 119 50.93 -35.80 -6.47
N ASN A 120 51.18 -36.59 -5.42
CA ASN A 120 51.84 -37.87 -5.56
C ASN A 120 50.90 -38.97 -6.10
N TRP A 121 49.58 -38.75 -6.14
CA TRP A 121 48.64 -39.60 -6.85
C TRP A 121 48.05 -38.88 -8.06
N ILE A 122 48.22 -39.45 -9.26
CA ILE A 122 47.82 -38.83 -10.52
C ILE A 122 46.87 -39.75 -11.29
N LEU A 123 45.67 -39.26 -11.56
CA LEU A 123 44.73 -39.83 -12.52
C LEU A 123 44.97 -39.19 -13.89
N TYR A 124 45.11 -40.01 -14.92
CA TYR A 124 45.32 -39.55 -16.29
C TYR A 124 44.02 -39.57 -17.09
N ASP A 125 43.95 -38.71 -18.11
CA ASP A 125 42.86 -38.67 -19.08
C ASP A 125 42.87 -39.92 -20.00
N ASP A 126 41.93 -40.00 -20.93
CA ASP A 126 41.76 -41.14 -21.84
C ASP A 126 42.98 -41.41 -22.72
N ASP A 127 43.82 -40.40 -22.96
CA ASP A 127 45.10 -40.52 -23.67
C ASP A 127 46.18 -41.27 -22.86
N GLY A 128 45.94 -41.48 -21.55
CA GLY A 128 46.87 -42.11 -20.63
C GLY A 128 48.15 -41.32 -20.37
N THR A 129 48.21 -40.04 -20.77
CA THR A 129 49.40 -39.17 -20.66
C THR A 129 49.11 -37.82 -20.03
N THR A 130 47.91 -37.27 -20.21
CA THR A 130 47.52 -35.97 -19.66
C THR A 130 46.98 -36.13 -18.23
N PRO A 131 47.54 -35.46 -17.20
CA PRO A 131 46.98 -35.47 -15.85
C PRO A 131 45.58 -34.83 -15.82
N LEU A 132 44.59 -35.56 -15.29
CA LEU A 132 43.21 -35.14 -15.13
C LEU A 132 42.92 -34.65 -13.70
N LEU A 133 43.43 -35.39 -12.71
CA LEU A 133 43.29 -35.05 -11.29
C LEU A 133 44.55 -35.47 -10.55
N THR A 134 45.08 -34.59 -9.70
CA THR A 134 46.15 -34.89 -8.77
C THR A 134 45.67 -34.69 -7.35
N PHE A 135 46.14 -35.52 -6.43
CA PHE A 135 45.97 -35.26 -5.01
C PHE A 135 47.05 -35.93 -4.18
N SER A 136 47.27 -35.37 -2.99
CA SER A 136 48.23 -35.88 -2.02
C SER A 136 47.65 -37.09 -1.28
N VAL A 137 48.44 -38.15 -1.20
CA VAL A 137 48.21 -39.31 -0.35
C VAL A 137 49.39 -39.49 0.60
N SER A 138 49.11 -39.74 1.86
CA SER A 138 50.11 -40.12 2.87
C SER A 138 49.84 -41.55 3.33
N ASP A 139 50.82 -42.17 3.99
CA ASP A 139 50.54 -43.41 4.71
C ASP A 139 49.58 -43.18 5.89
N LYS A 140 49.21 -44.27 6.59
CA LYS A 140 48.29 -44.22 7.75
C LYS A 140 48.80 -43.37 8.91
N ASP A 141 50.10 -43.09 8.96
CA ASP A 141 50.76 -42.33 10.01
C ASP A 141 51.07 -40.89 9.54
N GLY A 142 50.64 -40.51 8.33
CA GLY A 142 50.84 -39.18 7.76
C GLY A 142 52.19 -38.97 7.07
N ASN A 143 53.01 -40.02 6.90
CA ASN A 143 54.30 -39.90 6.24
C ASN A 143 54.16 -39.93 4.72
N ILE A 144 55.18 -39.40 4.04
CA ILE A 144 55.37 -39.50 2.60
C ILE A 144 55.37 -40.96 2.18
N ILE A 145 54.60 -41.28 1.15
CA ILE A 145 54.69 -42.60 0.54
C ILE A 145 55.99 -42.67 -0.27
N VAL A 146 56.85 -43.62 0.12
CA VAL A 146 58.10 -43.95 -0.59
C VAL A 146 57.92 -45.30 -1.26
N GLN A 147 57.92 -45.33 -2.59
CA GLN A 147 57.84 -46.56 -3.35
C GLN A 147 59.17 -47.32 -3.32
N CYS A 148 59.09 -48.65 -3.38
CA CYS A 148 60.28 -49.46 -3.64
C CYS A 148 60.78 -49.16 -5.06
N PRO A 149 62.08 -48.84 -5.25
CA PRO A 149 62.65 -48.57 -6.56
C PRO A 149 62.27 -49.68 -7.56
N ASN A 150 61.76 -49.27 -8.73
CA ASN A 150 61.31 -50.16 -9.82
C ASN A 150 60.00 -50.94 -9.58
N THR A 151 59.21 -50.61 -8.56
CA THR A 151 57.90 -51.24 -8.29
C THR A 151 56.78 -50.19 -8.26
N PRO A 152 56.52 -49.51 -9.38
CA PRO A 152 55.55 -48.42 -9.35
C PRO A 152 54.14 -48.96 -9.14
N SER A 153 53.41 -48.43 -8.15
CA SER A 153 51.99 -48.73 -7.98
C SER A 153 51.19 -48.01 -9.07
N LYS A 154 50.80 -48.78 -10.09
CA LYS A 154 50.09 -48.29 -11.28
C LYS A 154 48.87 -49.15 -11.56
N ARG A 155 47.74 -48.51 -11.83
CA ARG A 155 46.62 -49.15 -12.54
C ARG A 155 46.76 -48.80 -14.01
N SER A 156 46.95 -49.80 -14.86
CA SER A 156 46.95 -49.63 -16.31
C SER A 156 45.55 -49.26 -16.81
N HIS A 157 45.46 -48.42 -17.85
CA HIS A 157 44.20 -48.13 -18.54
C HIS A 157 43.52 -49.46 -18.93
N ALA A 158 42.28 -49.67 -18.47
CA ALA A 158 41.48 -50.81 -18.88
C ALA A 158 41.20 -50.77 -20.40
N LYS A 159 41.71 -51.73 -21.18
CA LYS A 159 41.50 -51.78 -22.64
C LYS A 159 39.99 -51.73 -22.94
N GLY A 160 39.54 -50.60 -23.48
CA GLY A 160 38.18 -50.09 -23.34
C GLY A 160 37.04 -51.05 -23.66
N LEU A 161 35.99 -50.98 -22.83
CA LEU A 161 34.65 -51.38 -23.25
C LEU A 161 34.10 -50.20 -24.07
N ALA A 162 34.22 -50.28 -25.40
CA ALA A 162 33.61 -49.30 -26.29
C ALA A 162 32.07 -49.44 -26.20
N ILE A 163 31.42 -48.57 -25.44
CA ILE A 163 29.96 -48.40 -25.50
C ILE A 163 29.69 -47.33 -26.55
N SER A 164 29.75 -47.70 -27.82
CA SER A 164 29.17 -46.90 -28.91
C SER A 164 27.75 -47.42 -29.16
N GLY A 165 26.76 -46.76 -28.57
CA GLY A 165 25.35 -47.01 -28.84
C GLY A 165 24.96 -46.48 -30.22
N SER A 166 24.88 -47.38 -31.20
CA SER A 166 24.00 -47.19 -32.37
C SER A 166 23.44 -48.56 -32.75
N GLY A 167 22.20 -48.78 -32.31
CA GLY A 167 21.23 -49.77 -32.74
C GLY A 167 21.69 -51.11 -33.32
N THR A 168 21.95 -52.10 -32.45
CA THR A 168 21.42 -53.48 -32.56
C THR A 168 21.52 -54.18 -31.20
N PRO A 169 20.51 -54.97 -30.78
CA PRO A 169 20.56 -55.69 -29.52
C PRO A 169 21.29 -57.03 -29.73
N GLU A 170 22.62 -57.04 -29.76
CA GLU A 170 23.38 -58.28 -29.70
C GLU A 170 24.80 -58.05 -29.19
N ILE A 171 24.93 -57.77 -27.89
CA ILE A 171 26.21 -57.88 -27.20
C ILE A 171 26.44 -59.36 -26.91
N TYR A 172 27.14 -60.03 -27.82
CA TYR A 172 27.85 -61.27 -27.51
C TYR A 172 28.94 -60.94 -26.49
N MET A 173 28.67 -61.15 -25.19
CA MET A 173 29.76 -61.44 -24.26
C MET A 173 30.47 -62.69 -24.80
N ARG A 174 31.75 -62.54 -25.12
CA ARG A 174 32.61 -63.69 -25.41
C ARG A 174 32.46 -64.69 -24.27
N LYS A 175 31.79 -65.80 -24.59
CA LYS A 175 31.82 -67.12 -23.97
C LYS A 175 32.65 -67.13 -22.67
N SER A 176 32.01 -66.83 -21.54
CA SER A 176 32.65 -67.03 -20.25
C SER A 176 32.95 -68.52 -20.12
N VAL A 177 34.15 -68.86 -19.68
CA VAL A 177 34.65 -70.24 -19.55
C VAL A 177 33.93 -71.01 -18.41
N TYR A 178 32.83 -70.45 -17.86
CA TYR A 178 32.25 -70.81 -16.57
C TYR A 178 30.77 -71.25 -16.61
N ASP A 179 30.17 -71.40 -17.80
CA ASP A 179 28.91 -72.12 -18.02
C ASP A 179 29.06 -73.06 -19.25
N PRO A 180 29.79 -74.18 -19.10
CA PRO A 180 30.11 -75.05 -20.22
C PRO A 180 28.90 -75.84 -20.76
N ASP A 181 27.82 -75.99 -19.99
CA ASP A 181 26.60 -76.70 -20.37
C ASP A 181 25.45 -75.79 -20.80
N ASN A 182 25.65 -74.46 -20.73
CA ASN A 182 24.79 -73.44 -21.34
C ASN A 182 23.35 -73.52 -20.84
N ASN A 183 23.19 -73.71 -19.54
CA ASN A 183 21.89 -73.82 -18.90
C ASN A 183 21.46 -72.51 -18.19
N GLY A 184 22.32 -71.48 -18.22
CA GLY A 184 22.04 -70.16 -17.65
C GLY A 184 22.41 -70.03 -16.17
N TYR A 185 23.07 -71.04 -15.58
CA TYR A 185 23.59 -71.02 -14.22
C TYR A 185 25.11 -71.28 -14.22
N VAL A 186 25.85 -70.55 -13.37
CA VAL A 186 27.31 -70.70 -13.23
C VAL A 186 27.59 -71.85 -12.27
N ASN A 187 28.18 -72.93 -12.78
CA ASN A 187 28.12 -74.24 -12.10
C ASN A 187 29.31 -74.58 -11.19
N ALA A 188 30.38 -73.77 -11.13
CA ALA A 188 31.41 -73.89 -10.09
C ALA A 188 32.32 -72.66 -9.98
N ALA A 189 32.57 -72.20 -8.74
CA ALA A 189 33.71 -71.37 -8.41
C ALA A 189 34.95 -72.25 -8.24
N GLU A 190 36.08 -71.75 -8.72
CA GLU A 190 37.38 -72.41 -8.78
C GLU A 190 37.84 -72.95 -7.41
N THR A 191 38.31 -74.20 -7.39
CA THR A 191 38.96 -74.80 -6.22
C THR A 191 40.37 -74.22 -6.08
N ILE A 192 40.54 -73.16 -5.28
CA ILE A 192 41.88 -72.75 -4.84
C ILE A 192 42.30 -73.69 -3.72
N THR A 193 43.38 -74.43 -3.96
CA THR A 193 43.98 -75.36 -3.01
C THR A 193 44.79 -74.57 -1.99
N ASP A 194 44.11 -73.89 -1.05
CA ASP A 194 44.70 -73.56 0.25
C ASP A 194 43.59 -73.20 1.26
N GLY A 195 43.35 -74.09 2.23
CA GLY A 195 42.64 -73.77 3.47
C GLY A 195 41.13 -73.56 3.39
N VAL A 196 40.41 -74.59 3.84
CA VAL A 196 38.98 -74.64 4.18
C VAL A 196 38.40 -73.30 4.72
N TYR A 197 37.46 -72.72 3.96
CA TYR A 197 36.32 -71.96 4.52
C TYR A 197 35.05 -72.30 3.75
N THR A 198 34.29 -73.30 4.23
CA THR A 198 32.93 -73.55 3.76
C THR A 198 31.99 -72.54 4.41
N SER A 199 31.91 -71.34 3.86
CA SER A 199 30.83 -70.41 4.18
C SER A 199 29.64 -70.75 3.28
N THR A 200 28.57 -71.28 3.86
CA THR A 200 27.29 -71.45 3.16
C THR A 200 26.81 -70.11 2.59
N ALA A 201 25.97 -70.13 1.54
CA ALA A 201 25.41 -68.90 0.96
C ALA A 201 24.73 -68.00 2.01
N ILE A 202 24.22 -68.58 3.10
CA ILE A 202 23.67 -67.86 4.26
C ILE A 202 24.76 -67.16 5.09
N GLN A 203 25.94 -67.75 5.24
CA GLN A 203 27.07 -67.12 5.92
C GLN A 203 27.70 -66.01 5.08
N VAL A 204 27.71 -66.16 3.75
CA VAL A 204 28.12 -65.09 2.83
C VAL A 204 27.08 -63.98 2.81
N LYS A 205 25.78 -64.30 2.73
CA LYS A 205 24.70 -63.31 2.84
C LYS A 205 24.74 -62.59 4.19
N ASN A 206 24.97 -63.30 5.30
CA ASN A 206 25.11 -62.68 6.61
C ASN A 206 26.40 -61.85 6.73
N ALA A 207 27.50 -62.23 6.07
CA ALA A 207 28.72 -61.43 6.04
C ALA A 207 28.55 -60.16 5.19
N VAL A 208 27.89 -60.27 4.05
CA VAL A 208 27.57 -59.16 3.13
C VAL A 208 26.53 -58.22 3.74
N ASP A 209 25.48 -58.76 4.35
CA ASP A 209 24.48 -57.95 5.05
C ASP A 209 25.13 -57.26 6.25
N LYS A 210 26.06 -57.92 6.96
CA LYS A 210 26.81 -57.32 8.07
C LYS A 210 27.86 -56.30 7.61
N SER A 211 28.40 -56.43 6.40
CA SER A 211 29.32 -55.44 5.80
C SER A 211 28.62 -54.29 5.07
N HIS A 212 27.37 -54.48 4.63
CA HIS A 212 26.59 -53.46 3.91
C HIS A 212 25.48 -52.80 4.76
N SER A 213 25.23 -53.26 5.99
CA SER A 213 24.34 -52.59 6.94
C SER A 213 25.08 -51.87 8.08
N SER A 214 26.27 -51.32 7.81
CA SER A 214 27.02 -50.59 8.83
C SER A 214 27.90 -49.45 8.31
N TYR A 215 27.32 -48.24 8.20
CA TYR A 215 27.91 -47.12 8.96
C TYR A 215 27.58 -47.34 10.45
N GLN A 216 28.13 -48.40 11.04
CA GLN A 216 28.07 -48.63 12.49
C GLN A 216 29.46 -48.41 13.05
N LEU A 217 29.62 -47.32 13.80
CA LEU A 217 30.67 -47.23 14.80
C LEU A 217 30.16 -47.81 16.12
N GLY A 218 30.31 -49.12 16.27
CA GLY A 218 29.83 -49.87 17.44
C GLY A 218 28.32 -50.10 17.43
N THR A 219 27.67 -50.06 18.60
CA THR A 219 26.26 -50.46 18.77
C THR A 219 25.21 -49.41 18.37
N LYS A 220 25.58 -48.30 17.73
CA LYS A 220 24.64 -47.24 17.32
C LYS A 220 24.80 -46.85 15.85
N PHE A 221 23.66 -46.72 15.18
CA PHE A 221 23.52 -46.16 13.84
C PHE A 221 23.62 -44.63 13.88
N VAL A 222 24.39 -44.03 12.98
CA VAL A 222 24.39 -42.57 12.76
C VAL A 222 23.36 -42.27 11.67
N THR A 223 22.18 -41.82 12.09
CA THR A 223 21.17 -41.25 11.19
C THR A 223 21.38 -39.74 11.09
N GLU A 224 21.41 -39.16 9.88
CA GLU A 224 21.60 -37.72 9.64
C GLU A 224 20.62 -36.84 10.44
N SER A 225 19.43 -37.35 10.80
CA SER A 225 18.47 -36.61 11.63
C SER A 225 18.90 -36.39 13.10
N GLY A 226 20.07 -36.87 13.51
CA GLY A 226 20.57 -36.79 14.89
C GLY A 226 21.62 -35.69 15.13
N ILE A 227 22.11 -35.03 14.08
CA ILE A 227 23.13 -33.98 14.20
C ILE A 227 22.44 -32.63 14.35
N ALA A 228 22.27 -32.18 15.59
CA ALA A 228 21.83 -30.82 15.86
C ALA A 228 22.89 -29.80 15.38
N ASP A 229 22.41 -28.65 14.92
CA ASP A 229 23.23 -27.59 14.34
C ASP A 229 24.40 -27.20 15.28
N GLY A 230 25.62 -27.08 14.72
CA GLY A 230 26.83 -26.72 15.47
C GLY A 230 27.57 -27.84 16.22
N ARG A 231 27.25 -29.13 15.99
CA ARG A 231 28.05 -30.27 16.49
C ARG A 231 28.83 -30.94 15.37
N VAL A 232 30.03 -31.42 15.69
CA VAL A 232 30.84 -32.23 14.77
C VAL A 232 31.15 -33.60 15.37
N LEU A 233 31.44 -34.56 14.50
CA LEU A 233 31.94 -35.88 14.88
C LEU A 233 33.47 -35.80 14.99
N ILE A 234 34.00 -36.05 16.18
CA ILE A 234 35.44 -36.16 16.41
C ILE A 234 35.76 -37.58 16.84
N TYR A 235 36.88 -38.13 16.38
CA TYR A 235 37.40 -39.41 16.85
C TYR A 235 38.04 -39.25 18.23
N ASN A 236 37.50 -39.92 19.24
CA ASN A 236 38.07 -39.97 20.59
C ASN A 236 38.92 -41.22 20.72
N SER A 237 40.24 -41.05 20.66
CA SER A 237 41.22 -42.15 20.68
C SER A 237 41.19 -42.95 21.99
N SER A 238 40.91 -42.31 23.13
CA SER A 238 40.77 -42.98 24.43
C SER A 238 39.55 -43.90 24.54
N LEU A 239 38.52 -43.68 23.72
CA LEU A 239 37.32 -44.52 23.66
C LEU A 239 37.23 -45.34 22.37
N ASP A 240 38.22 -45.20 21.49
CA ASP A 240 38.29 -45.79 20.15
C ASP A 240 36.96 -45.69 19.37
N ARG A 241 36.33 -44.51 19.40
CA ARG A 241 35.05 -44.27 18.72
C ARG A 241 34.85 -42.80 18.36
N LEU A 242 34.10 -42.54 17.28
CA LEU A 242 33.57 -41.21 17.01
C LEU A 242 32.58 -40.80 18.10
N VAL A 243 32.75 -39.61 18.64
CA VAL A 243 31.86 -38.98 19.62
C VAL A 243 31.37 -37.65 19.06
N TYR A 244 30.14 -37.27 19.43
CA TYR A 244 29.67 -35.92 19.17
C TYR A 244 30.42 -34.97 20.10
N SER A 245 31.07 -33.97 19.52
CA SER A 245 31.75 -32.92 20.27
C SER A 245 31.25 -31.57 19.80
N THR A 246 31.01 -30.68 20.76
CA THR A 246 30.92 -29.25 20.48
C THR A 246 32.33 -28.74 20.33
N VAL A 247 32.83 -28.58 19.09
CA VAL A 247 34.10 -27.89 18.89
C VAL A 247 33.85 -26.41 19.14
N SER A 248 34.24 -25.95 20.32
CA SER A 248 34.42 -24.53 20.56
C SER A 248 35.58 -24.06 19.68
N GLY A 249 35.27 -23.43 18.54
CA GLY A 249 36.27 -22.83 17.63
C GLY A 249 36.13 -23.16 16.15
N ILE A 250 35.38 -24.20 15.77
CA ILE A 250 35.02 -24.43 14.36
C ILE A 250 33.59 -23.92 14.18
N VAL A 251 33.49 -22.60 14.07
CA VAL A 251 32.32 -21.99 13.45
C VAL A 251 32.50 -22.32 11.97
N ALA A 252 31.68 -23.22 11.43
CA ALA A 252 31.45 -23.26 9.99
C ALA A 252 30.73 -21.96 9.62
N SER A 253 31.46 -20.85 9.68
CA SER A 253 30.97 -19.52 9.36
C SER A 253 31.03 -19.42 7.85
N GLY A 254 30.07 -20.06 7.17
CA GLY A 254 29.57 -19.47 5.94
C GLY A 254 29.27 -18.02 6.29
N VAL A 255 30.00 -17.10 5.67
CA VAL A 255 29.96 -15.69 6.03
C VAL A 255 28.55 -15.19 5.71
N SER A 256 27.69 -15.16 6.73
CA SER A 256 26.29 -14.72 6.62
C SER A 256 26.14 -13.21 6.59
N ASP A 257 27.25 -12.50 6.84
CA ASP A 257 27.34 -11.05 6.91
C ASP A 257 28.48 -10.59 6.01
N HIS A 258 28.13 -9.87 4.94
CA HIS A 258 29.07 -9.39 3.92
C HIS A 258 30.22 -8.57 4.50
N SER A 259 30.00 -7.87 5.63
CA SER A 259 31.03 -7.06 6.28
C SER A 259 32.24 -7.86 6.80
N LYS A 260 32.14 -9.19 6.82
CA LYS A 260 33.21 -10.11 7.22
C LYS A 260 33.98 -10.69 6.03
N LEU A 261 33.63 -10.33 4.80
CA LEU A 261 34.41 -10.66 3.60
C LEU A 261 35.51 -9.61 3.41
N THR A 262 36.77 -10.06 3.40
CA THR A 262 37.93 -9.18 3.31
C THR A 262 37.91 -8.38 2.00
N GLY A 263 37.99 -7.05 2.09
CA GLY A 263 38.01 -6.16 0.92
C GLY A 263 36.63 -5.73 0.42
N LEU A 264 35.56 -6.10 1.13
CA LEU A 264 34.19 -5.71 0.85
C LEU A 264 33.60 -4.94 2.06
N LEU A 265 32.91 -3.82 1.82
CA LEU A 265 32.10 -3.14 2.83
C LEU A 265 30.74 -3.83 2.97
N ALA A 266 29.98 -3.41 3.98
CA ALA A 266 28.63 -3.92 4.21
C ALA A 266 27.65 -3.61 3.05
N ASP A 267 27.99 -2.68 2.15
CA ASP A 267 27.09 -2.13 1.14
C ASP A 267 27.85 -1.83 -0.17
N ASP A 268 28.49 -2.84 -0.73
CA ASP A 268 29.20 -2.75 -2.02
C ASP A 268 28.28 -2.96 -3.23
N HIS A 269 26.96 -3.02 -3.02
CA HIS A 269 25.96 -3.21 -4.07
C HIS A 269 25.11 -1.94 -4.23
N PRO A 270 25.66 -0.83 -4.76
CA PRO A 270 24.96 0.45 -4.89
C PRO A 270 23.76 0.40 -5.84
N GLN A 271 23.61 -0.69 -6.60
CA GLN A 271 22.47 -0.97 -7.45
C GLN A 271 21.16 -1.22 -6.69
N TYR A 272 21.21 -1.43 -5.37
CA TYR A 272 20.03 -1.66 -4.54
C TYR A 272 19.76 -0.49 -3.58
N ILE A 273 18.47 -0.27 -3.31
CA ILE A 273 17.99 0.62 -2.26
C ILE A 273 18.37 0.05 -0.88
N LEU A 274 18.68 0.91 0.09
CA LEU A 274 18.89 0.49 1.46
C LEU A 274 17.55 0.16 2.14
N VAL A 275 17.57 -0.80 3.07
CA VAL A 275 16.38 -1.21 3.84
C VAL A 275 15.80 -0.06 4.67
N ASP A 276 16.65 0.87 5.12
CA ASP A 276 16.24 2.06 5.86
C ASP A 276 15.76 3.21 4.95
N GLY A 277 15.83 3.03 3.62
CA GLY A 277 15.41 4.01 2.63
C GLY A 277 16.30 5.26 2.54
N THR A 278 17.49 5.27 3.14
CA THR A 278 18.35 6.46 3.16
C THR A 278 19.06 6.74 1.82
N ARG A 279 19.09 5.76 0.91
CA ARG A 279 19.60 5.91 -0.46
C ARG A 279 18.50 6.40 -1.40
N ALA A 280 18.75 7.47 -2.16
CA ALA A 280 17.85 7.94 -3.22
C ALA A 280 18.01 7.11 -4.51
N PHE A 281 16.95 6.99 -5.31
CA PHE A 281 17.04 6.48 -6.68
C PHE A 281 17.82 7.47 -7.55
N THR A 282 18.74 6.98 -8.37
CA THR A 282 19.52 7.80 -9.31
C THR A 282 18.81 8.04 -10.65
N GLY A 283 17.63 7.45 -10.84
CA GLY A 283 16.77 7.61 -12.01
C GLY A 283 15.29 7.62 -11.62
N GLU A 284 14.43 7.92 -12.59
CA GLU A 284 12.97 7.92 -12.40
C GLU A 284 12.44 6.49 -12.20
N VAL A 285 11.48 6.33 -11.27
CA VAL A 285 10.85 5.04 -10.95
C VAL A 285 9.40 5.07 -11.47
N GLU A 286 9.15 4.35 -12.55
CA GLU A 286 7.83 4.29 -13.20
C GLU A 286 6.97 3.10 -12.70
N GLY A 287 5.64 3.19 -12.87
CA GLY A 287 4.76 2.01 -12.96
C GLY A 287 4.17 1.41 -11.67
N ILE A 288 4.28 2.04 -10.50
CA ILE A 288 3.72 1.46 -9.27
C ILE A 288 2.31 1.99 -8.94
N TYR A 289 1.30 1.12 -9.12
CA TYR A 289 0.00 1.24 -8.47
C TYR A 289 0.07 0.52 -7.10
N PRO A 290 -0.04 1.23 -5.98
CA PRO A 290 0.07 0.62 -4.66
C PRO A 290 -1.10 -0.32 -4.37
N THR A 291 -0.81 -1.48 -3.80
CA THR A 291 -1.81 -2.46 -3.34
C THR A 291 -1.73 -2.71 -1.84
N LYS A 292 -0.72 -2.16 -1.16
CA LYS A 292 -0.45 -2.33 0.28
C LYS A 292 -0.05 -0.98 0.88
N SER A 293 -0.19 -0.84 2.21
CA SER A 293 0.09 0.42 2.93
C SER A 293 1.55 0.86 2.88
N GLY A 294 2.50 -0.04 2.62
CA GLY A 294 3.94 0.26 2.51
C GLY A 294 4.45 0.40 1.08
N SER A 295 3.57 0.44 0.07
CA SER A 295 3.99 0.61 -1.32
C SER A 295 4.55 2.01 -1.57
N LEU A 296 5.67 2.09 -2.31
CA LEU A 296 6.09 3.33 -2.95
C LEU A 296 5.05 3.70 -4.02
N VAL A 297 4.81 4.99 -4.20
CA VAL A 297 3.82 5.51 -5.16
C VAL A 297 4.49 6.50 -6.10
N THR A 298 4.13 6.45 -7.37
CA THR A 298 4.56 7.48 -8.32
C THR A 298 3.87 8.79 -7.97
N LYS A 299 4.52 9.92 -8.30
CA LYS A 299 3.89 11.25 -8.16
C LYS A 299 2.55 11.29 -8.90
N GLN A 300 2.51 10.72 -10.11
CA GLN A 300 1.28 10.59 -10.91
C GLN A 300 0.16 9.86 -10.16
N TYR A 301 0.44 8.74 -9.50
CA TYR A 301 -0.57 8.04 -8.70
C TYR A 301 -1.12 8.93 -7.57
N VAL A 302 -0.26 9.67 -6.87
CA VAL A 302 -0.69 10.59 -5.81
C VAL A 302 -1.55 11.72 -6.39
N ASP A 303 -1.11 12.32 -7.50
CA ASP A 303 -1.87 13.36 -8.19
C ASP A 303 -3.23 12.82 -8.68
N ASP A 304 -3.29 11.58 -9.17
CA ASP A 304 -4.51 10.92 -9.62
C ASP A 304 -5.45 10.54 -8.48
N VAL A 305 -4.93 10.12 -7.31
CA VAL A 305 -5.72 9.90 -6.10
C VAL A 305 -6.29 11.22 -5.59
N LEU A 306 -5.48 12.27 -5.55
CA LEU A 306 -5.92 13.61 -5.16
C LEU A 306 -6.93 14.18 -6.18
N ALA A 307 -6.75 13.90 -7.47
CA ALA A 307 -7.69 14.27 -8.51
C ALA A 307 -8.99 13.45 -8.46
N SER A 308 -8.92 12.15 -8.22
CA SER A 308 -10.10 11.28 -8.08
C SER A 308 -10.87 11.49 -6.77
N SER A 309 -10.23 12.11 -5.77
CA SER A 309 -10.90 12.73 -4.61
C SER A 309 -11.80 13.92 -5.01
N GLY A 310 -11.84 14.28 -6.31
CA GLY A 310 -13.03 14.79 -7.00
C GLY A 310 -13.25 16.30 -6.97
N SER A 311 -12.44 17.07 -6.27
CA SER A 311 -12.83 18.45 -5.91
C SER A 311 -11.89 19.54 -6.41
N ILE A 312 -10.60 19.23 -6.58
CA ILE A 312 -9.58 20.20 -6.94
C ILE A 312 -8.69 19.61 -8.05
N ARG A 313 -8.29 20.42 -9.02
CA ARG A 313 -7.19 20.14 -9.96
C ARG A 313 -6.22 21.29 -9.89
N TYR A 314 -4.94 21.01 -10.12
CA TYR A 314 -3.91 22.03 -10.25
C TYR A 314 -2.95 21.64 -11.36
N GLY A 315 -2.18 22.60 -11.87
CA GLY A 315 -1.13 22.36 -12.83
C GLY A 315 -0.25 23.59 -13.02
N ARG A 316 0.83 23.40 -13.78
CA ARG A 316 1.81 24.43 -14.11
C ARG A 316 2.14 24.29 -15.58
N GLU A 317 1.82 25.31 -16.38
CA GLU A 317 2.11 25.34 -17.81
C GLU A 317 3.24 26.29 -18.14
N HIS A 318 4.20 25.84 -18.93
CA HIS A 318 5.23 26.72 -19.51
C HIS A 318 4.63 27.55 -20.64
N LEU A 319 4.83 28.86 -20.63
CA LEU A 319 4.29 29.76 -21.64
C LEU A 319 5.28 29.98 -22.79
N SER A 320 4.76 29.97 -24.02
CA SER A 320 5.57 30.27 -25.20
C SER A 320 5.81 31.77 -25.33
N TYR A 321 7.04 32.13 -25.69
CA TYR A 321 7.38 33.51 -26.08
C TYR A 321 6.44 34.01 -27.18
N ASN A 322 6.02 35.27 -27.05
CA ASN A 322 5.10 35.96 -27.94
C ASN A 322 3.69 35.34 -28.02
N SER A 323 3.30 34.48 -27.08
CA SER A 323 1.92 33.98 -26.99
C SER A 323 0.99 35.04 -26.39
N ILE A 324 -0.28 35.02 -26.82
CA ILE A 324 -1.35 35.89 -26.28
C ILE A 324 -2.44 35.08 -25.57
N TYR A 325 -2.35 33.75 -25.60
CA TYR A 325 -3.21 32.85 -24.85
C TYR A 325 -2.49 31.52 -24.56
N THR A 326 -3.00 30.78 -23.59
CA THR A 326 -2.69 29.36 -23.39
C THR A 326 -3.96 28.57 -23.11
N ASP A 327 -4.03 27.34 -23.63
CA ASP A 327 -5.13 26.42 -23.40
C ASP A 327 -4.72 25.41 -22.33
N ILE A 328 -5.52 25.33 -21.26
CA ILE A 328 -5.34 24.37 -20.17
C ILE A 328 -6.23 23.18 -20.42
N THR A 329 -5.63 21.99 -20.46
CA THR A 329 -6.36 20.72 -20.58
C THR A 329 -6.19 19.93 -19.29
N PHE A 330 -7.30 19.42 -18.74
CA PHE A 330 -7.27 18.58 -17.57
C PHE A 330 -6.94 17.13 -17.96
N ASN A 331 -6.12 16.46 -17.16
CA ASN A 331 -5.86 15.02 -17.31
C ASN A 331 -7.13 14.15 -17.15
N SER A 332 -8.16 14.69 -16.48
CA SER A 332 -9.48 14.08 -16.35
C SER A 332 -10.57 15.13 -16.40
N ALA A 333 -11.68 14.80 -17.07
CA ALA A 333 -12.85 15.68 -17.13
C ALA A 333 -13.42 15.95 -15.73
N LEU A 334 -13.77 17.21 -15.45
CA LEU A 334 -14.57 17.58 -14.28
C LEU A 334 -16.03 17.15 -14.48
N SER A 335 -16.75 16.98 -13.37
CA SER A 335 -18.19 16.64 -13.39
C SER A 335 -19.08 17.76 -13.95
N SER A 336 -18.58 19.00 -14.02
CA SER A 336 -19.30 20.18 -14.50
C SER A 336 -18.34 21.24 -15.03
N SER A 337 -18.81 22.07 -15.97
CA SER A 337 -18.09 23.28 -16.43
C SER A 337 -18.24 24.47 -15.47
N ASN A 338 -19.10 24.35 -14.46
CA ASN A 338 -19.23 25.32 -13.40
C ASN A 338 -18.19 25.03 -12.31
N TYR A 339 -16.98 25.58 -12.45
CA TYR A 339 -15.89 25.50 -11.46
C TYR A 339 -15.25 26.87 -11.26
N SER A 340 -14.61 27.10 -10.12
CA SER A 340 -13.78 28.29 -9.91
C SER A 340 -12.36 28.04 -10.40
N VAL A 341 -11.70 29.07 -10.95
CA VAL A 341 -10.32 29.01 -11.43
C VAL A 341 -9.51 30.05 -10.68
N LEU A 342 -8.40 29.62 -10.09
CA LEU A 342 -7.35 30.46 -9.53
C LEU A 342 -6.12 30.33 -10.44
N ILE A 343 -5.50 31.45 -10.77
CA ILE A 343 -4.35 31.51 -11.66
C ILE A 343 -3.31 32.41 -11.01
N SER A 344 -2.04 32.01 -11.11
CA SER A 344 -0.89 32.84 -10.79
C SER A 344 0.13 32.71 -11.92
N LEU A 345 0.75 33.82 -12.29
CA LEU A 345 1.86 33.83 -13.23
C LEU A 345 3.16 33.94 -12.45
N GLU A 346 4.14 33.11 -12.79
CA GLU A 346 5.46 33.07 -12.16
C GLU A 346 6.53 33.18 -13.23
N LYS A 347 7.63 33.88 -12.94
CA LYS A 347 8.82 33.95 -13.78
C LYS A 347 10.02 33.54 -12.96
N GLU A 348 10.85 32.64 -13.48
CA GLU A 348 11.99 32.11 -12.72
C GLU A 348 13.11 33.14 -12.52
N SER A 349 13.22 34.12 -13.42
CA SER A 349 14.27 35.14 -13.40
C SER A 349 13.69 36.57 -13.47
N PRO A 350 14.02 37.47 -12.52
CA PRO A 350 13.64 38.88 -12.64
C PRO A 350 14.39 39.58 -13.80
N PRO A 351 13.84 40.65 -14.38
CA PRO A 351 12.61 41.35 -14.02
C PRO A 351 11.32 40.66 -14.51
N ILE A 352 10.22 40.88 -13.78
CA ILE A 352 8.90 40.31 -14.07
C ILE A 352 8.03 41.38 -14.75
N SER A 353 7.44 41.04 -15.88
CA SER A 353 6.41 41.86 -16.55
C SER A 353 5.01 41.42 -16.07
N GLU A 354 4.12 42.39 -15.90
CA GLU A 354 2.74 42.14 -15.47
C GLU A 354 1.81 41.98 -16.68
N PHE A 355 1.06 40.89 -16.70
CA PHE A 355 0.05 40.62 -17.73
C PHE A 355 -1.32 40.50 -17.06
N GLY A 356 -2.27 41.36 -17.47
CA GLY A 356 -3.67 41.11 -17.18
C GLY A 356 -4.15 39.85 -17.92
N TYR A 357 -5.17 39.18 -17.41
CA TYR A 357 -5.70 37.99 -18.07
C TYR A 357 -7.22 37.87 -17.96
N THR A 358 -7.82 37.14 -18.90
CA THR A 358 -9.23 36.77 -18.89
C THR A 358 -9.38 35.28 -19.17
N ILE A 359 -10.32 34.64 -18.47
CA ILE A 359 -10.60 33.21 -18.64
C ILE A 359 -11.80 33.05 -19.57
N THR A 360 -11.63 32.30 -20.65
CA THR A 360 -12.69 31.97 -21.60
C THR A 360 -12.76 30.46 -21.83
N ASN A 361 -13.75 30.02 -22.60
CA ASN A 361 -13.88 28.62 -23.06
C ASN A 361 -13.81 27.58 -21.94
N LYS A 362 -14.44 27.85 -20.79
CA LYS A 362 -14.52 26.86 -19.70
C LYS A 362 -15.38 25.67 -20.12
N THR A 363 -14.74 24.52 -20.17
CA THR A 363 -15.37 23.21 -20.44
C THR A 363 -15.03 22.25 -19.30
N VAL A 364 -15.69 21.09 -19.27
CA VAL A 364 -15.33 20.01 -18.35
C VAL A 364 -13.91 19.50 -18.55
N ASN A 365 -13.27 19.75 -19.69
CA ASN A 365 -11.93 19.25 -20.02
C ASN A 365 -10.84 20.31 -19.88
N GLY A 366 -11.18 21.57 -19.56
CA GLY A 366 -10.19 22.64 -19.59
C GLY A 366 -10.76 24.04 -19.74
N PHE A 367 -9.88 25.04 -19.82
CA PHE A 367 -10.21 26.45 -20.04
C PHE A 367 -9.10 27.17 -20.81
N ARG A 368 -9.40 28.33 -21.39
CA ARG A 368 -8.42 29.21 -22.03
C ARG A 368 -8.09 30.41 -21.16
N VAL A 369 -6.82 30.76 -21.08
CA VAL A 369 -6.34 32.02 -20.48
C VAL A 369 -5.86 32.93 -21.60
N ASN A 370 -6.47 34.10 -21.73
CA ASN A 370 -6.05 35.12 -22.70
C ASN A 370 -5.34 36.24 -21.96
N PHE A 371 -4.13 36.57 -22.38
CA PHE A 371 -3.30 37.61 -21.78
C PHE A 371 -3.58 38.97 -22.43
N SER A 372 -3.41 40.06 -21.68
CA SER A 372 -3.61 41.43 -22.17
C SER A 372 -2.52 41.92 -23.13
N GLY A 373 -1.45 41.14 -23.30
CA GLY A 373 -0.30 41.41 -24.16
C GLY A 373 0.43 40.13 -24.57
N HIS A 374 1.51 40.27 -25.34
CA HIS A 374 2.36 39.15 -25.74
C HIS A 374 3.30 38.79 -24.61
N ILE A 375 3.38 37.51 -24.25
CA ILE A 375 4.39 37.00 -23.30
C ILE A 375 5.78 37.37 -23.81
N ASP A 376 6.56 38.07 -22.99
CA ASP A 376 7.79 38.75 -23.40
C ASP A 376 9.08 37.97 -23.11
N ASP A 377 8.95 36.78 -22.53
CA ASP A 377 10.06 35.90 -22.16
C ASP A 377 9.63 34.42 -22.26
N THR A 378 10.58 33.50 -22.40
CA THR A 378 10.29 32.06 -22.31
C THR A 378 10.16 31.57 -20.88
N ASP A 379 10.71 32.28 -19.90
CA ASP A 379 10.82 31.78 -18.51
C ASP A 379 9.55 31.95 -17.66
N TYR A 380 8.38 32.09 -18.31
CA TYR A 380 7.10 32.23 -17.62
C TYR A 380 6.36 30.91 -17.46
N TYR A 381 5.81 30.73 -16.27
CA TYR A 381 4.97 29.59 -15.90
C TYR A 381 3.63 30.06 -15.38
N LEU A 382 2.57 29.49 -15.92
CA LEU A 382 1.20 29.68 -15.46
C LEU A 382 0.85 28.58 -14.47
N ASN A 383 0.81 28.94 -13.19
CA ASN A 383 0.29 28.08 -12.14
C ASN A 383 -1.24 28.23 -12.09
N TRP A 384 -1.97 27.12 -12.11
CA TRP A 384 -3.42 27.14 -12.07
C TRP A 384 -3.98 26.14 -11.07
N GLN A 385 -5.14 26.47 -10.52
CA GLN A 385 -5.94 25.61 -9.67
C GLN A 385 -7.41 25.78 -10.03
N VAL A 386 -8.14 24.68 -10.19
CA VAL A 386 -9.60 24.70 -10.34
C VAL A 386 -10.27 23.92 -9.23
N ALA A 387 -11.41 24.42 -8.76
CA ALA A 387 -12.23 23.76 -7.78
C ALA A 387 -13.65 23.61 -8.32
N ALA A 388 -14.19 22.39 -8.32
CA ALA A 388 -15.56 22.14 -8.76
C ALA A 388 -16.55 22.99 -7.92
N SER A 389 -17.52 23.62 -8.57
CA SER A 389 -18.53 24.42 -7.85
C SER A 389 -19.30 23.52 -6.88
N GLY A 390 -19.20 23.79 -5.59
CA GLY A 390 -19.76 22.96 -4.51
C GLY A 390 -18.73 22.57 -3.44
N VAL A 391 -17.45 22.69 -3.75
CA VAL A 391 -16.37 22.58 -2.75
C VAL A 391 -16.25 23.94 -2.09
N ALA A 392 -17.13 24.22 -1.13
CA ALA A 392 -16.94 25.31 -0.21
C ALA A 392 -15.51 25.20 0.33
N GLN A 393 -14.70 26.24 0.12
CA GLN A 393 -13.48 26.43 0.90
C GLN A 393 -13.84 26.16 2.36
N SER A 394 -13.02 25.36 3.03
CA SER A 394 -13.32 24.60 4.25
C SER A 394 -13.67 25.44 5.51
N ASN A 395 -14.26 26.63 5.39
CA ASN A 395 -14.60 27.54 6.48
C ASN A 395 -16.02 28.17 6.42
N CYS A 396 -16.92 27.72 5.53
CA CYS A 396 -18.34 28.04 5.68
C CYS A 396 -19.22 26.81 5.44
N ILE A 397 -19.67 26.20 6.54
CA ILE A 397 -20.78 25.23 6.62
C ILE A 397 -20.68 24.11 5.55
N SER A 398 -19.80 23.14 5.81
CA SER A 398 -19.61 21.96 4.94
C SER A 398 -20.49 20.76 5.30
N LYS A 399 -21.34 20.89 6.32
CA LYS A 399 -22.30 19.86 6.73
C LYS A 399 -23.64 20.50 7.08
N VAL A 400 -24.44 20.79 6.06
CA VAL A 400 -25.87 20.58 6.19
C VAL A 400 -26.08 19.17 5.66
N GLN A 401 -26.12 18.19 6.56
CA GLN A 401 -26.57 16.86 6.21
C GLN A 401 -28.08 16.94 5.97
N ASP A 402 -28.57 16.32 4.90
CA ASP A 402 -29.99 15.98 4.80
C ASP A 402 -30.33 15.13 6.02
N ASP A 403 -31.18 15.69 6.89
CA ASP A 403 -31.73 14.95 8.01
C ASP A 403 -32.67 13.88 7.44
N THR A 404 -32.16 12.65 7.36
CA THR A 404 -32.90 11.47 6.88
C THR A 404 -33.55 10.70 8.03
N SER A 405 -33.43 11.19 9.27
CA SER A 405 -33.92 10.54 10.49
C SER A 405 -34.41 11.64 11.45
N PRO A 406 -35.71 11.95 11.52
CA PRO A 406 -36.18 13.18 12.16
C PRO A 406 -35.83 13.18 13.65
N GLU A 407 -34.70 13.78 14.01
CA GLU A 407 -34.39 14.22 15.38
C GLU A 407 -34.78 15.70 15.55
N LEU A 408 -35.05 16.41 14.46
CA LEU A 408 -35.71 17.72 14.45
C LEU A 408 -37.08 17.56 13.79
N GLY A 409 -38.10 17.30 14.60
CA GLY A 409 -39.47 17.13 14.11
C GLY A 409 -40.03 18.42 13.48
N GLY A 410 -40.10 18.46 12.14
CA GLY A 410 -40.89 19.44 11.36
C GLY A 410 -40.28 19.83 10.01
N ASP A 411 -41.11 19.94 8.96
CA ASP A 411 -40.70 20.20 7.58
C ASP A 411 -40.15 21.63 7.36
N LEU A 412 -38.97 21.73 6.73
CA LEU A 412 -38.42 22.99 6.18
C LEU A 412 -38.85 23.15 4.72
N THR A 413 -39.94 23.89 4.47
CA THR A 413 -40.38 24.21 3.10
C THR A 413 -40.07 25.65 2.71
N PHE A 414 -39.10 25.80 1.80
CA PHE A 414 -38.76 27.08 1.19
C PHE A 414 -39.88 27.51 0.22
N ASN A 415 -40.34 28.76 0.33
CA ASN A 415 -41.37 29.43 -0.48
C ASN A 415 -42.85 29.23 -0.12
N GLN A 416 -43.21 28.70 1.06
CA GLN A 416 -44.62 28.74 1.48
C GLN A 416 -44.92 29.03 2.97
N TYR A 417 -43.93 29.09 3.86
CA TYR A 417 -44.15 29.30 5.30
C TYR A 417 -43.12 30.26 5.90
N GLY A 418 -43.59 31.21 6.70
CA GLY A 418 -42.72 32.12 7.45
C GLY A 418 -41.87 31.34 8.47
N VAL A 419 -40.77 31.93 8.91
CA VAL A 419 -39.99 31.40 10.03
C VAL A 419 -40.87 31.42 11.28
N GLU A 420 -41.43 30.26 11.65
CA GLU A 420 -42.09 30.09 12.94
C GLU A 420 -41.00 30.08 14.01
N LEU A 421 -40.87 31.20 14.72
CA LEU A 421 -40.05 31.26 15.92
C LEU A 421 -40.75 30.41 16.97
N ASP A 422 -40.11 29.32 17.42
CA ASP A 422 -40.61 28.54 18.55
C ASP A 422 -40.72 29.46 19.77
N THR A 423 -41.97 29.78 20.14
CA THR A 423 -42.31 30.65 21.26
C THR A 423 -42.43 29.87 22.57
N THR A 424 -42.23 28.55 22.54
CA THR A 424 -42.32 27.70 23.73
C THR A 424 -41.10 27.93 24.61
N PRO A 425 -41.25 28.44 25.85
CA PRO A 425 -40.12 28.61 26.75
C PRO A 425 -39.51 27.24 27.07
N SER A 426 -38.23 27.05 26.77
CA SER A 426 -37.51 25.80 27.07
C SER A 426 -37.61 25.45 28.56
N GLY A 427 -38.22 24.33 28.92
CA GLY A 427 -38.42 23.95 30.31
C GLY A 427 -37.14 23.39 30.94
N ASN A 428 -36.27 24.25 31.46
CA ASN A 428 -35.10 23.84 32.24
C ASN A 428 -35.42 23.88 33.74
N PHE A 429 -35.08 22.79 34.44
CA PHE A 429 -35.20 22.72 35.90
C PHE A 429 -33.97 23.38 36.54
N ILE A 430 -34.15 24.55 37.16
CA ILE A 430 -33.08 25.25 37.89
C ILE A 430 -33.62 25.68 39.26
N HIS A 431 -32.88 25.34 40.32
CA HIS A 431 -33.21 25.68 41.72
C HIS A 431 -34.65 25.30 42.17
N GLY A 432 -35.16 24.15 41.70
CA GLY A 432 -36.46 23.61 42.13
C GLY A 432 -37.69 24.14 41.39
N TYR A 433 -37.50 25.02 40.40
CA TYR A 433 -38.56 25.54 39.55
C TYR A 433 -38.27 25.21 38.08
N THR A 434 -39.32 24.93 37.31
CA THR A 434 -39.20 24.96 35.85
C THR A 434 -39.16 26.42 35.43
N ILE A 435 -38.04 26.82 34.85
CA ILE A 435 -37.85 28.13 34.24
C ILE A 435 -37.61 27.95 32.75
N GLY A 436 -38.01 28.94 31.96
CA GLY A 436 -37.81 28.89 30.52
C GLY A 436 -37.87 30.25 29.89
N TYR A 437 -37.27 30.39 28.71
CA TYR A 437 -37.37 31.59 27.90
C TYR A 437 -37.30 31.25 26.41
N SER A 438 -37.85 32.13 25.58
CA SER A 438 -37.67 32.20 24.14
C SER A 438 -37.66 33.67 23.73
N GLY A 439 -36.73 34.09 22.86
CA GLY A 439 -36.62 35.47 22.40
C GLY A 439 -35.19 35.97 22.20
N GLN A 440 -35.03 37.29 22.10
CA GLN A 440 -33.73 37.94 21.90
C GLN A 440 -32.97 38.04 23.22
N PHE A 441 -31.79 37.43 23.30
CA PHE A 441 -30.92 37.46 24.48
C PHE A 441 -29.47 37.82 24.11
N SER A 442 -28.70 38.32 25.07
CA SER A 442 -27.25 38.49 24.95
C SER A 442 -26.57 38.35 26.32
N TYR A 443 -25.24 38.31 26.34
CA TYR A 443 -24.47 38.39 27.57
C TYR A 443 -24.06 39.84 27.85
N VAL A 444 -24.22 40.29 29.09
CA VAL A 444 -23.88 41.63 29.57
C VAL A 444 -23.21 41.56 30.94
N ASN A 445 -22.48 42.60 31.33
CA ASN A 445 -21.96 42.69 32.71
C ASN A 445 -23.08 43.15 33.66
N VAL A 446 -23.35 42.35 34.69
CA VAL A 446 -24.32 42.61 35.76
C VAL A 446 -23.57 42.93 37.05
N ASP A 447 -23.75 44.14 37.57
CA ASP A 447 -23.16 44.58 38.84
C ASP A 447 -23.99 44.13 40.04
N TRP A 448 -25.31 43.96 39.87
CA TRP A 448 -26.22 43.62 40.96
C TRP A 448 -27.47 42.88 40.48
N ASN A 449 -27.66 41.66 40.97
CA ASN A 449 -28.88 40.85 40.79
C ASN A 449 -29.03 39.86 41.96
N ASP A 450 -29.72 40.28 43.02
CA ASP A 450 -29.98 39.43 44.18
C ASP A 450 -31.29 38.64 44.04
N THR A 451 -32.14 38.99 43.07
CA THR A 451 -33.41 38.28 42.82
C THR A 451 -33.25 37.06 41.92
N GLY A 452 -32.18 37.00 41.13
CA GLY A 452 -31.86 35.89 40.26
C GLY A 452 -32.67 35.90 38.96
N PHE A 453 -33.18 34.73 38.57
CA PHE A 453 -33.91 34.56 37.31
C PHE A 453 -35.19 35.43 37.25
N ALA A 454 -35.38 36.06 36.10
CA ALA A 454 -36.45 37.01 35.77
C ALA A 454 -36.41 38.34 36.54
N CYS A 455 -35.27 38.69 37.14
CA CYS A 455 -35.06 40.02 37.71
C CYS A 455 -35.12 41.10 36.60
N PRO A 456 -35.93 42.17 36.72
CA PRO A 456 -35.87 43.32 35.84
C PRO A 456 -34.54 44.06 36.04
N LEU A 457 -33.87 44.37 34.95
CA LEU A 457 -32.55 45.02 34.93
C LEU A 457 -32.57 46.33 34.14
N ARG A 458 -31.85 47.32 34.65
CA ARG A 458 -31.55 48.58 33.97
C ARG A 458 -30.06 48.70 33.66
N VAL A 459 -29.72 49.58 32.73
CA VAL A 459 -28.32 49.98 32.48
C VAL A 459 -27.91 51.14 33.40
N LYS A 460 -26.75 51.03 34.02
CA LYS A 460 -26.08 52.07 34.82
C LYS A 460 -25.26 53.00 33.94
N THR A 461 -24.73 54.08 34.51
CA THR A 461 -23.85 55.03 33.83
C THR A 461 -22.53 54.41 33.33
N ASN A 462 -22.09 53.30 33.93
CA ASN A 462 -20.90 52.54 33.50
C ASN A 462 -21.21 51.50 32.40
N GLY A 463 -22.46 51.42 31.90
CA GLY A 463 -22.89 50.43 30.90
C GLY A 463 -23.17 49.03 31.46
N HIS A 464 -23.01 48.80 32.76
CA HIS A 464 -23.34 47.54 33.43
C HIS A 464 -24.80 47.52 33.88
N PHE A 465 -25.30 46.32 34.19
CA PHE A 465 -26.70 46.09 34.51
C PHE A 465 -26.92 45.95 36.01
N GLU A 466 -28.01 46.50 36.52
CA GLU A 466 -28.44 46.31 37.92
C GLU A 466 -29.96 46.15 38.03
N GLN A 467 -30.41 45.52 39.11
CA GLN A 467 -31.82 45.30 39.40
C GLN A 467 -32.66 46.58 39.47
N CYS A 468 -33.87 46.50 38.92
CA CYS A 468 -34.82 47.60 38.91
C CYS A 468 -35.67 47.69 40.18
N THR A 469 -36.20 48.88 40.45
CA THR A 469 -37.30 49.08 41.41
C THR A 469 -38.14 50.29 41.04
N ALA A 470 -39.45 50.19 41.27
CA ALA A 470 -40.40 51.28 41.15
C ALA A 470 -40.64 52.04 42.47
N ALA A 471 -39.86 51.74 43.51
CA ALA A 471 -39.98 52.35 44.84
C ALA A 471 -39.88 53.89 44.80
N SER A 472 -40.63 54.55 45.68
CA SER A 472 -40.60 56.01 45.81
C SER A 472 -39.23 56.49 46.28
N GLY A 473 -38.74 57.59 45.70
CA GLY A 473 -37.45 58.20 46.05
C GLY A 473 -36.21 57.48 45.52
N VAL A 474 -36.36 56.42 44.72
CA VAL A 474 -35.23 55.67 44.13
C VAL A 474 -35.32 55.69 42.61
N PHE A 475 -34.23 56.04 41.93
CA PHE A 475 -34.18 56.04 40.47
C PHE A 475 -33.40 54.81 39.97
N ARG A 476 -34.09 53.66 39.83
CA ARG A 476 -33.55 52.38 39.31
C ARG A 476 -34.42 51.78 38.20
N ILE A 477 -34.71 52.62 37.21
CA ILE A 477 -35.47 52.33 35.97
C ILE A 477 -34.85 53.20 34.85
N PRO A 478 -35.17 53.01 33.56
CA PRO A 478 -36.05 52.00 32.96
C PRO A 478 -35.48 50.58 33.03
N CYS A 479 -36.34 49.60 33.29
CA CYS A 479 -36.09 48.20 32.97
C CYS A 479 -35.96 48.05 31.46
N ILE A 480 -34.90 47.39 30.99
CA ILE A 480 -34.66 47.15 29.56
C ILE A 480 -34.39 45.68 29.25
N ALA A 481 -34.12 44.87 30.27
CA ALA A 481 -33.89 43.44 30.11
C ALA A 481 -34.35 42.67 31.36
N LEU A 482 -34.57 41.37 31.23
CA LEU A 482 -34.73 40.45 32.36
C LEU A 482 -33.50 39.56 32.52
N ALA A 483 -33.07 39.31 33.74
CA ALA A 483 -31.98 38.39 34.03
C ALA A 483 -32.39 36.95 33.70
N LEU A 484 -31.55 36.22 32.97
CA LEU A 484 -31.71 34.78 32.72
C LEU A 484 -30.81 33.93 33.62
N GLU A 485 -29.95 34.58 34.42
CA GLU A 485 -29.00 33.95 35.35
C GLU A 485 -28.90 34.76 36.64
N GLU A 486 -28.53 34.09 37.74
CA GLU A 486 -28.36 34.70 39.06
C GLU A 486 -26.93 35.25 39.28
N GLY A 487 -26.83 36.28 40.13
CA GLY A 487 -25.57 36.87 40.59
C GLY A 487 -24.99 37.95 39.67
N THR A 488 -23.73 38.29 39.91
CA THR A 488 -22.99 39.38 39.23
C THR A 488 -21.98 38.84 38.20
N GLY A 489 -21.40 39.72 37.37
CA GLY A 489 -20.42 39.39 36.32
C GLY A 489 -21.04 39.31 34.92
N TYR A 490 -20.38 38.61 34.00
CA TYR A 490 -20.85 38.44 32.63
C TYR A 490 -21.98 37.40 32.58
N LYS A 491 -23.23 37.86 32.40
CA LYS A 491 -24.46 37.08 32.57
C LYS A 491 -25.39 37.22 31.38
N LYS A 492 -26.19 36.19 31.14
CA LYS A 492 -27.21 36.18 30.09
C LYS A 492 -28.46 36.97 30.52
N VAL A 493 -28.97 37.79 29.62
CA VAL A 493 -30.20 38.59 29.80
C VAL A 493 -31.12 38.50 28.59
N LEU A 494 -32.43 38.64 28.81
CA LEU A 494 -33.48 38.67 27.80
C LEU A 494 -33.86 40.12 27.49
N TRP A 495 -33.81 40.52 26.23
CA TRP A 495 -34.18 41.85 25.74
C TRP A 495 -35.66 41.95 25.36
N ASN A 496 -36.19 40.90 24.75
CA ASN A 496 -37.60 40.79 24.34
C ASN A 496 -37.91 39.30 24.12
N GLY A 497 -39.08 38.85 24.54
CA GLY A 497 -39.53 37.48 24.30
C GLY A 497 -40.49 36.95 25.36
N ILE A 498 -40.72 35.64 25.36
CA ILE A 498 -41.52 34.96 26.37
C ILE A 498 -40.60 34.42 27.45
N ILE A 499 -40.94 34.66 28.71
CA ILE A 499 -40.25 34.10 29.86
C ILE A 499 -41.26 33.40 30.78
N ARG A 500 -40.86 32.26 31.31
CA ARG A 500 -41.63 31.41 32.22
C ARG A 500 -40.90 31.23 33.54
N LYS A 501 -41.65 31.37 34.63
CA LYS A 501 -41.21 31.01 35.98
C LYS A 501 -42.37 30.39 36.73
N ASP A 502 -42.28 29.09 37.06
CA ASP A 502 -43.38 28.33 37.67
C ASP A 502 -43.83 28.83 39.05
N SER A 503 -43.02 29.64 39.74
CA SER A 503 -43.40 30.29 40.99
C SER A 503 -44.35 31.47 40.81
N TRP A 504 -44.61 31.92 39.58
CA TRP A 504 -45.55 32.99 39.30
C TRP A 504 -47.00 32.49 39.26
N SER A 505 -47.92 33.40 39.58
CA SER A 505 -49.36 33.13 39.65
C SER A 505 -50.17 34.31 39.07
N TRP A 506 -49.89 34.66 37.82
CA TRP A 506 -50.54 35.75 37.10
C TRP A 506 -51.95 35.36 36.62
N THR A 507 -52.79 36.36 36.33
CA THR A 507 -53.99 36.14 35.51
C THR A 507 -53.63 36.40 34.05
N PRO A 508 -53.89 35.48 33.11
CA PRO A 508 -53.66 35.73 31.69
C PRO A 508 -54.35 37.01 31.23
N GLY A 509 -53.61 37.88 30.54
CA GLY A 509 -54.06 39.21 30.10
C GLY A 509 -53.68 40.36 31.04
N ASP A 510 -53.20 40.09 32.26
CA ASP A 510 -52.75 41.13 33.18
C ASP A 510 -51.53 41.90 32.64
N ILE A 511 -51.53 43.22 32.84
CA ILE A 511 -50.37 44.07 32.55
C ILE A 511 -49.32 43.87 33.65
N ILE A 512 -48.08 43.65 33.25
CA ILE A 512 -46.96 43.45 34.17
C ILE A 512 -46.13 44.74 34.28
N TYR A 513 -45.87 45.14 35.51
CA TYR A 513 -45.11 46.33 35.88
C TYR A 513 -43.84 45.95 36.64
N VAL A 514 -42.85 46.84 36.65
CA VAL A 514 -41.76 46.80 37.63
C VAL A 514 -42.37 47.04 39.03
N SER A 515 -42.04 46.18 39.99
CA SER A 515 -42.54 46.28 41.37
C SER A 515 -41.84 47.38 42.17
N THR A 516 -42.48 47.85 43.23
CA THR A 516 -41.83 48.68 44.26
C THR A 516 -40.88 47.87 45.15
N VAL A 517 -40.94 46.53 45.07
CA VAL A 517 -39.95 45.63 45.65
C VAL A 517 -38.80 45.46 44.67
N ASP A 518 -37.57 45.63 45.16
CA ASP A 518 -36.35 45.50 44.37
C ASP A 518 -36.29 44.16 43.62
N GLY A 519 -36.01 44.23 42.31
CA GLY A 519 -35.84 43.08 41.44
C GLY A 519 -37.11 42.26 41.19
N ALA A 520 -38.28 42.74 41.60
CA ALA A 520 -39.55 42.03 41.41
C ALA A 520 -40.42 42.63 40.29
N LEU A 521 -41.29 41.78 39.75
CA LEU A 521 -42.38 42.15 38.84
C LEU A 521 -43.72 42.06 39.58
N THR A 522 -44.71 42.83 39.12
CA THR A 522 -46.06 42.81 39.71
C THR A 522 -47.14 43.02 38.64
N ASN A 523 -48.32 42.46 38.83
CA ASN A 523 -49.52 42.76 38.04
C ASN A 523 -50.37 43.90 38.65
N THR A 524 -49.93 44.48 39.78
CA THR A 524 -50.59 45.63 40.41
C THR A 524 -49.81 46.89 40.09
N LYS A 525 -50.43 47.80 39.34
CA LYS A 525 -49.85 49.11 39.03
C LYS A 525 -49.43 49.83 40.34
N PRO A 526 -48.18 50.29 40.47
CA PRO A 526 -47.79 51.14 41.59
C PRO A 526 -48.70 52.37 41.71
N THR A 527 -49.10 52.75 42.92
CA THR A 527 -50.04 53.87 43.19
C THR A 527 -49.50 54.91 44.16
N VAL A 528 -48.38 54.63 44.85
CA VAL A 528 -47.82 55.52 45.87
C VAL A 528 -47.19 56.75 45.20
N SER A 529 -47.42 57.93 45.78
CA SER A 529 -46.81 59.17 45.29
C SER A 529 -45.27 59.07 45.31
N GLY A 530 -44.65 59.51 44.22
CA GLY A 530 -43.21 59.40 44.02
C GLY A 530 -42.72 58.04 43.55
N SER A 531 -43.59 57.02 43.48
CA SER A 531 -43.27 55.77 42.78
C SER A 531 -43.29 55.97 41.27
N TRP A 532 -42.58 55.07 40.60
CA TRP A 532 -42.52 55.01 39.16
C TRP A 532 -43.47 53.95 38.62
N VAL A 533 -43.88 54.11 37.36
CA VAL A 533 -44.72 53.14 36.66
C VAL A 533 -44.09 52.84 35.32
N GLN A 534 -43.67 51.59 35.14
CA GLN A 534 -43.19 51.10 33.86
C GLN A 534 -43.85 49.77 33.55
N VAL A 535 -44.47 49.68 32.39
CA VAL A 535 -45.00 48.43 31.84
C VAL A 535 -43.86 47.68 31.17
N VAL A 536 -43.71 46.40 31.51
CA VAL A 536 -42.64 45.54 30.98
C VAL A 536 -43.16 44.37 30.15
N GLY A 537 -44.48 44.12 30.16
CA GLY A 537 -45.07 43.03 29.40
C GLY A 537 -46.52 42.74 29.77
N ILE A 538 -47.01 41.62 29.27
CA ILE A 538 -48.36 41.09 29.55
C ILE A 538 -48.26 39.61 29.94
N ALA A 539 -49.08 39.15 30.89
CA ALA A 539 -49.19 37.74 31.22
C ALA A 539 -49.86 36.96 30.08
N ILE A 540 -49.20 35.91 29.58
CA ILE A 540 -49.76 34.99 28.57
C ILE A 540 -50.46 33.81 29.26
N THR A 541 -49.84 33.32 30.33
CA THR A 541 -50.36 32.26 31.20
C THR A 541 -50.12 32.64 32.66
N SER A 542 -50.54 31.81 33.61
CA SER A 542 -50.29 32.07 35.04
C SER A 542 -48.81 32.10 35.42
N ASN A 543 -47.94 31.46 34.63
CA ASN A 543 -46.52 31.35 34.92
C ASN A 543 -45.62 31.93 33.81
N SER A 544 -46.18 32.56 32.78
CA SER A 544 -45.42 33.08 31.65
C SER A 544 -45.89 34.46 31.22
N ILE A 545 -44.95 35.32 30.85
CA ILE A 545 -45.21 36.67 30.38
C ILE A 545 -44.56 36.88 29.00
N ASN A 546 -45.19 37.69 28.16
CA ASN A 546 -44.53 38.28 26.98
C ASN A 546 -43.82 39.54 27.45
N PHE A 547 -42.52 39.44 27.66
CA PHE A 547 -41.66 40.54 28.03
C PHE A 547 -41.32 41.37 26.80
N ASN A 548 -41.79 42.62 26.79
CA ASN A 548 -41.44 43.61 25.79
C ASN A 548 -41.39 44.96 26.52
N SER A 549 -40.21 45.31 27.02
CA SER A 549 -40.09 46.48 27.88
C SER A 549 -40.29 47.76 27.08
N GLY A 550 -41.30 48.54 27.46
CA GLY A 550 -41.47 49.89 26.97
C GLY A 550 -40.45 50.83 27.63
N LEU A 551 -39.81 51.71 26.87
CA LEU A 551 -38.99 52.80 27.42
C LEU A 551 -39.83 53.92 28.06
N ASN A 552 -41.16 53.85 27.92
CA ASN A 552 -42.08 54.82 28.52
C ASN A 552 -42.22 54.57 30.02
N VAL A 553 -41.62 55.46 30.81
CA VAL A 553 -41.68 55.45 32.26
C VAL A 553 -42.57 56.61 32.73
N GLY A 554 -43.61 56.29 33.49
CA GLY A 554 -44.45 57.26 34.18
C GLY A 554 -43.94 57.54 35.59
N TYR A 555 -44.12 58.78 36.05
CA TYR A 555 -43.89 59.18 37.44
C TYR A 555 -45.22 59.58 38.07
N ILE A 556 -45.53 59.07 39.27
CA ILE A 556 -46.77 59.39 39.96
C ILE A 556 -46.58 60.70 40.72
N ASN A 557 -46.91 61.80 40.04
CA ASN A 557 -47.17 63.08 40.69
C ASN A 557 -48.49 62.99 41.45
N THR A 558 -48.50 63.54 42.66
CA THR A 558 -49.63 63.59 43.61
C THR A 558 -50.99 63.79 42.97
#